data_AF-A0A7J5Y6A3-F1
#
_entry.id   AF-A0A7J5Y6A3-F1
#
_cell.length_a   1.000
_cell.length_b   1.000
_cell.length_c   1.000
_cell.angle_alpha   90.00
_cell.angle_beta   90.00
_cell.angle_gamma   90.00
#
_symmetry.space_group_name_H-M   'P 1'
#
loop_
_entity.id
_entity.type
_entity.pdbx_description
1 polymer ?
#
loop_
_entity_poly.entity_id
_entity_poly.type
_entity_poly.pdbx_seq_one_letter_code
_entity_poly.pdbx_strand_id
1 'polypeptide(L)'
;TAANERGEVQENGTVRCIHGSRCYGVWQKRPDGEIHLVGQGCWSNDEDQQECHGDRCLLTATSSHIQTESYRFCCCNRDLCNTEFSEAPPPELPPDQRHTDQQLLRRGEAVRIALATVAMAAVVIVALFLGYRMMKGKQKHSLWAEDEMEAANTAEDLKLLELIGRGRYGTVFRGSLNERCVAVKLFSSANRQSFTNERSIYGLPLLQLHDNIARFLAADERTNAEGRAEFLILMEYYP
;
A
#
# COMPACT_ATOMS: atom_id res chain seq x y z
N THR A 1 -24.33 -43.62 -12.26
CA THR A 1 -23.16 -44.16 -12.99
C THR A 1 -22.65 -45.36 -12.21
N ALA A 2 -22.61 -46.52 -12.87
CA ALA A 2 -22.15 -47.84 -12.43
C ALA A 2 -22.74 -48.43 -11.13
N ALA A 3 -23.61 -49.43 -11.31
CA ALA A 3 -24.19 -50.28 -10.29
C ALA A 3 -23.13 -51.20 -9.66
N ASN A 4 -23.09 -51.23 -8.32
CA ASN A 4 -22.25 -52.11 -7.52
C ASN A 4 -22.98 -53.45 -7.29
N GLU A 5 -23.05 -54.28 -8.33
CA GLU A 5 -23.61 -55.62 -8.20
C GLU A 5 -22.51 -56.63 -7.86
N ARG A 6 -22.28 -56.85 -6.55
CA ARG A 6 -21.89 -58.16 -5.94
C ARG A 6 -21.54 -58.13 -4.44
N GLY A 7 -22.08 -57.18 -3.66
CA GLY A 7 -22.00 -57.20 -2.20
C GLY A 7 -23.38 -56.94 -1.57
N GLU A 8 -23.75 -57.69 -0.54
CA GLU A 8 -24.96 -57.41 0.23
C GLU A 8 -24.65 -56.37 1.31
N VAL A 9 -25.39 -55.26 1.28
CA VAL A 9 -25.41 -54.28 2.38
C VAL A 9 -26.40 -54.82 3.41
N GLN A 10 -25.91 -55.13 4.61
CA GLN A 10 -26.77 -55.54 5.73
C GLN A 10 -27.53 -54.35 6.31
N GLU A 11 -28.63 -54.59 7.02
CA GLU A 11 -29.47 -53.55 7.65
C GLU A 11 -28.69 -52.62 8.60
N ASN A 12 -27.58 -53.09 9.16
CA ASN A 12 -26.67 -52.33 10.02
C ASN A 12 -25.69 -51.42 9.24
N GLY A 13 -25.82 -51.33 7.92
CA GLY A 13 -24.95 -50.54 7.05
C GLY A 13 -23.61 -51.21 6.71
N THR A 14 -23.38 -52.46 7.11
CA THR A 14 -22.15 -53.21 6.83
C THR A 14 -22.17 -53.91 5.47
N VAL A 15 -21.02 -53.97 4.79
CA VAL A 15 -20.91 -54.63 3.48
C VAL A 15 -20.31 -56.02 3.64
N ARG A 16 -21.01 -57.03 3.11
CA ARG A 16 -20.49 -58.38 2.94
C ARG A 16 -20.06 -58.62 1.50
N CYS A 17 -18.75 -58.81 1.31
CA CYS A 17 -18.15 -59.11 0.02
C CYS A 17 -18.04 -60.62 -0.20
N ILE A 18 -18.13 -61.07 -1.46
CA ILE A 18 -17.97 -62.48 -1.82
C ILE A 18 -16.54 -62.97 -1.57
N HIS A 19 -16.37 -64.27 -1.31
CA HIS A 19 -15.06 -64.86 -1.02
C HIS A 19 -14.07 -64.59 -2.18
N GLY A 20 -12.93 -63.96 -1.87
CA GLY A 20 -11.92 -63.58 -2.87
C GLY A 20 -12.09 -62.19 -3.50
N SER A 21 -13.06 -61.38 -3.06
CA SER A 21 -13.18 -59.97 -3.41
C SER A 21 -12.65 -59.05 -2.29
N ARG A 22 -12.28 -57.81 -2.63
CA ARG A 22 -11.75 -56.82 -1.68
C ARG A 22 -12.84 -55.86 -1.25
N CYS A 23 -12.93 -55.55 0.04
CA CYS A 23 -13.91 -54.59 0.58
C CYS A 23 -13.25 -53.21 0.74
N TYR A 24 -13.99 -52.13 0.45
CA TYR A 24 -13.53 -50.76 0.65
C TYR A 24 -14.57 -49.88 1.34
N GLY A 25 -14.08 -48.80 1.96
CA GLY A 25 -14.90 -47.74 2.55
C GLY A 25 -14.27 -46.36 2.33
N VAL A 26 -15.12 -45.35 2.18
CA VAL A 26 -14.77 -43.94 2.00
C VAL A 26 -15.54 -43.11 3.01
N TRP A 27 -14.83 -42.32 3.78
CA TRP A 27 -15.40 -41.43 4.78
C TRP A 27 -15.05 -39.97 4.50
N GLN A 28 -15.93 -39.05 4.89
CA GLN A 28 -15.70 -37.62 4.84
C GLN A 28 -15.72 -37.04 6.26
N LYS A 29 -14.65 -36.34 6.61
CA LYS A 29 -14.54 -35.54 7.83
C LYS A 29 -15.17 -34.17 7.60
N ARG A 30 -16.23 -33.86 8.36
CA ARG A 30 -16.89 -32.56 8.36
C ARG A 30 -16.08 -31.54 9.18
N PRO A 31 -16.35 -30.22 9.04
CA PRO A 31 -15.64 -29.17 9.78
C PRO A 31 -15.79 -29.25 11.30
N ASP A 32 -16.86 -29.91 11.79
CA ASP A 32 -17.12 -30.22 13.19
C ASP A 32 -16.26 -31.37 13.75
N GLY A 33 -15.51 -32.06 12.88
CA GLY A 33 -14.67 -33.20 13.23
C GLY A 33 -15.37 -34.56 13.13
N GLU A 34 -16.68 -34.60 12.84
CA GLU A 34 -17.40 -35.87 12.65
C GLU A 34 -17.02 -36.55 11.34
N ILE A 35 -16.91 -37.87 11.37
CA ILE A 35 -16.55 -38.70 10.22
C ILE A 35 -17.80 -39.44 9.76
N HIS A 36 -18.25 -39.16 8.54
CA HIS A 36 -19.44 -39.76 7.94
C HIS A 36 -19.04 -40.69 6.79
N LEU A 37 -19.64 -41.88 6.73
CA LEU A 37 -19.45 -42.82 5.62
C LEU A 37 -20.11 -42.25 4.36
N VAL A 38 -19.34 -42.08 3.29
CA VAL A 38 -19.80 -41.52 2.00
C VAL A 38 -19.92 -42.60 0.93
N GLY A 39 -19.09 -43.65 1.00
CA GLY A 39 -19.13 -44.74 0.03
C GLY A 39 -18.59 -46.04 0.59
N GLN A 40 -19.14 -47.17 0.14
CA GLN A 40 -18.69 -48.50 0.50
C GLN A 40 -19.00 -49.49 -0.63
N GLY A 41 -18.19 -50.54 -0.74
CA GLY A 41 -18.41 -51.56 -1.76
C GLY A 41 -17.34 -52.64 -1.82
N CYS A 42 -17.40 -53.44 -2.90
CA CYS A 42 -16.50 -54.56 -3.13
C CYS A 42 -15.88 -54.46 -4.54
N TRP A 43 -14.59 -54.79 -4.68
CA TRP A 43 -13.91 -54.91 -5.97
C TRP A 43 -13.58 -56.36 -6.31
N SER A 44 -13.77 -56.74 -7.57
CA SER A 44 -13.28 -57.99 -8.17
C SER A 44 -11.79 -57.86 -8.53
N ASN A 45 -11.05 -58.97 -8.48
CA ASN A 45 -9.57 -59.01 -8.64
C ASN A 45 -9.04 -58.57 -10.01
N ASP A 46 -9.90 -58.22 -10.96
CA ASP A 46 -9.48 -57.85 -12.30
C ASP A 46 -9.23 -56.32 -12.37
N GLU A 47 -7.92 -56.01 -12.42
CA GLU A 47 -7.31 -54.84 -13.04
C GLU A 47 -6.92 -53.59 -12.24
N ASP A 48 -6.96 -53.56 -10.90
CA ASP A 48 -6.36 -52.42 -10.17
C ASP A 48 -5.29 -52.83 -9.15
N GLN A 49 -4.07 -52.33 -9.39
CA GLN A 49 -2.79 -52.56 -8.69
C GLN A 49 -2.75 -52.10 -7.22
N GLN A 50 -3.88 -51.86 -6.56
CA GLN A 50 -3.90 -51.51 -5.16
C GLN A 50 -4.06 -52.77 -4.30
N GLU A 51 -2.93 -53.43 -4.06
CA GLU A 51 -2.81 -54.65 -3.27
C GLU A 51 -3.18 -54.37 -1.80
N CYS A 52 -4.46 -54.56 -1.44
CA CYS A 52 -4.96 -54.37 -0.07
C CYS A 52 -4.47 -55.54 0.81
N HIS A 53 -3.29 -55.39 1.39
CA HIS A 53 -2.64 -56.42 2.24
C HIS A 53 -3.12 -56.42 3.70
N GLY A 54 -3.92 -55.44 4.12
CA GLY A 54 -4.40 -55.33 5.50
C GLY A 54 -5.62 -56.20 5.79
N ASP A 55 -5.60 -56.90 6.93
CA ASP A 55 -6.79 -57.54 7.52
C ASP A 55 -7.71 -56.52 8.23
N ARG A 56 -7.19 -55.31 8.54
CA ARG A 56 -7.91 -54.26 9.27
C ARG A 56 -8.00 -52.96 8.45
N CYS A 57 -9.06 -52.22 8.71
CA CYS A 57 -9.33 -50.96 8.02
C CYS A 57 -8.51 -49.80 8.62
N LEU A 58 -7.43 -49.42 7.94
CA LEU A 58 -6.61 -48.27 8.31
C LEU A 58 -6.95 -47.08 7.42
N LEU A 59 -7.53 -46.04 8.01
CA LEU A 59 -7.87 -44.81 7.31
C LEU A 59 -6.57 -44.12 6.88
N THR A 60 -6.29 -44.17 5.58
CA THR A 60 -5.16 -43.45 5.00
C THR A 60 -5.68 -42.15 4.39
N ALA A 61 -4.96 -41.05 4.59
CA ALA A 61 -5.24 -39.83 3.84
C ALA A 61 -5.07 -40.15 2.35
N THR A 62 -6.06 -39.82 1.52
CA THR A 62 -5.96 -40.06 0.07
C THR A 62 -4.73 -39.34 -0.48
N SER A 63 -3.85 -40.13 -1.14
CA SER A 63 -2.60 -39.66 -1.72
C SER A 63 -2.79 -38.46 -2.65
N SER A 64 -1.73 -37.67 -2.75
CA SER A 64 -1.60 -36.24 -3.11
C SER A 64 -2.10 -35.78 -4.49
N HIS A 65 -2.97 -36.52 -5.18
CA HIS A 65 -3.46 -36.13 -6.52
C HIS A 65 -4.87 -35.53 -6.55
N ILE A 66 -5.59 -35.53 -5.43
CA ILE A 66 -6.84 -34.78 -5.27
C ILE A 66 -6.79 -34.11 -3.88
N GLN A 67 -6.61 -32.80 -3.87
CA GLN A 67 -6.50 -31.96 -2.67
C GLN A 67 -7.83 -31.90 -1.90
N THR A 68 -8.20 -32.97 -1.21
CA THR A 68 -9.29 -32.91 -0.25
C THR A 68 -8.92 -33.69 1.01
N GLU A 69 -8.28 -32.98 1.95
CA GLU A 69 -7.97 -33.44 3.32
C GLU A 69 -9.20 -33.97 4.10
N SER A 70 -10.41 -33.77 3.56
CA SER A 70 -11.65 -34.24 4.13
C SER A 70 -11.92 -35.72 3.90
N TYR A 71 -11.38 -36.36 2.86
CA TYR A 71 -11.71 -37.75 2.55
C TYR A 71 -10.68 -38.74 3.11
N ARG A 72 -11.16 -39.83 3.69
CA ARG A 72 -10.35 -40.95 4.19
C ARG A 72 -10.78 -42.24 3.50
N PHE A 73 -9.80 -42.98 3.01
CA PHE A 73 -10.01 -44.23 2.30
C PHE A 73 -9.42 -45.40 3.08
N CYS A 74 -10.09 -46.55 3.01
CA CYS A 74 -9.57 -47.81 3.52
C CYS A 74 -10.03 -48.98 2.64
N CYS A 75 -9.20 -50.03 2.60
CA CYS A 75 -9.49 -51.29 1.93
C CYS A 75 -8.94 -52.48 2.74
N CYS A 76 -9.66 -53.59 2.76
CA CYS A 76 -9.16 -54.86 3.31
C CYS A 76 -9.59 -56.09 2.49
N ASN A 77 -8.92 -57.21 2.77
CA ASN A 77 -9.05 -58.49 2.07
C ASN A 77 -10.25 -59.36 2.56
N ARG A 78 -11.00 -58.88 3.54
CA ARG A 78 -12.14 -59.56 4.19
C ARG A 78 -13.43 -58.75 4.05
N ASP A 79 -14.56 -59.36 4.41
CA ASP A 79 -15.84 -58.65 4.54
C ASP A 79 -15.88 -57.76 5.80
N LEU A 80 -16.86 -56.85 5.88
CA LEU A 80 -17.13 -56.00 7.04
C LEU A 80 -16.04 -54.96 7.37
N CYS A 81 -15.24 -54.54 6.39
CA CYS A 81 -14.20 -53.51 6.57
C CYS A 81 -14.72 -52.16 7.06
N ASN A 82 -16.02 -51.90 6.99
CA ASN A 82 -16.63 -50.64 7.42
C ASN A 82 -17.12 -50.66 8.88
N THR A 83 -16.84 -51.72 9.66
CA THR A 83 -17.25 -51.87 11.07
C THR A 83 -16.27 -51.24 12.07
N GLU A 84 -14.98 -51.55 11.94
CA GLU A 84 -13.93 -51.05 12.82
C GLU A 84 -12.83 -50.39 11.98
N PHE A 85 -12.80 -49.06 12.00
CA PHE A 85 -11.70 -48.29 11.42
C PHE A 85 -10.74 -47.84 12.51
N SER A 86 -9.45 -47.90 12.21
CA SER A 86 -8.41 -47.28 13.03
C SER A 86 -7.75 -46.16 12.23
N GLU A 87 -7.66 -44.98 12.82
CA GLU A 87 -6.91 -43.88 12.22
C GLU A 87 -5.42 -44.24 12.30
N ALA A 88 -4.72 -44.28 11.16
CA ALA A 88 -3.29 -44.52 11.18
C ALA A 88 -2.62 -43.42 12.03
N PRO A 89 -1.59 -43.76 12.84
CA PRO A 89 -0.79 -42.74 13.48
C PRO A 89 -0.34 -41.73 12.41
N PRO A 90 -0.42 -40.42 12.68
CA PRO A 90 0.08 -39.44 11.73
C PRO A 90 1.51 -39.84 11.35
N PRO A 91 1.88 -39.83 10.07
CA PRO A 91 3.24 -40.18 9.66
C PRO A 91 4.20 -39.37 10.50
N GLU A 92 5.13 -40.05 11.18
CA GLU A 92 6.21 -39.39 11.92
C GLU A 92 7.04 -38.60 10.90
N LEU A 93 6.68 -37.33 10.71
CA LEU A 93 7.40 -36.42 9.85
C LEU A 93 8.85 -36.36 10.37
N PRO A 94 9.85 -36.52 9.49
CA PRO A 94 11.24 -36.27 9.84
C PRO A 94 11.37 -34.92 10.54
N PRO A 95 12.22 -34.78 11.58
CA PRO A 95 12.35 -33.55 12.37
C PRO A 95 12.62 -32.28 11.53
N ASP A 96 13.13 -32.45 10.31
CA ASP A 96 13.47 -31.38 9.37
C ASP A 96 12.26 -30.69 8.70
N GLN A 97 11.15 -31.42 8.48
CA GLN A 97 9.96 -30.84 7.83
C GLN A 97 9.13 -29.98 8.77
N ARG A 98 9.04 -30.33 10.06
CA ARG A 98 8.34 -29.50 11.07
C ARG A 98 9.02 -28.14 11.24
N HIS A 99 10.35 -28.10 11.23
CA HIS A 99 11.09 -26.83 11.31
C HIS A 99 10.86 -25.94 10.09
N THR A 100 10.87 -26.53 8.90
CA THR A 100 10.75 -25.78 7.64
C THR A 100 9.37 -25.16 7.47
N ASP A 101 8.29 -25.91 7.75
CA ASP A 101 6.92 -25.43 7.58
C ASP A 101 6.54 -24.37 8.63
N GLN A 102 6.98 -24.58 9.87
CA GLN A 102 6.81 -23.63 10.96
C GLN A 102 7.63 -22.35 10.76
N GLN A 103 8.81 -22.44 10.11
CA GLN A 103 9.59 -21.27 9.67
C GLN A 103 8.93 -20.54 8.50
N LEU A 104 8.32 -21.23 7.54
CA LEU A 104 7.67 -20.62 6.38
C LEU A 104 6.40 -19.87 6.77
N LEU A 105 5.61 -20.44 7.68
CA LEU A 105 4.44 -19.79 8.26
C LEU A 105 4.83 -18.56 9.11
N ARG A 106 5.82 -18.70 10.00
CA ARG A 106 6.34 -17.59 10.84
C ARG A 106 6.98 -16.48 10.02
N ARG A 107 7.67 -16.81 8.92
CA ARG A 107 8.22 -15.83 7.97
C ARG A 107 7.12 -15.11 7.20
N GLY A 108 6.07 -15.82 6.79
CA GLY A 108 4.90 -15.23 6.13
C GLY A 108 4.17 -14.22 7.04
N GLU A 109 3.96 -14.58 8.31
CA GLU A 109 3.38 -13.69 9.32
C GLU A 109 4.26 -12.46 9.59
N ALA A 110 5.58 -12.66 9.74
CA ALA A 110 6.52 -11.56 9.92
C ALA A 110 6.56 -10.59 8.72
N VAL A 111 6.49 -11.10 7.49
CA VAL A 111 6.43 -10.28 6.27
C VAL A 111 5.13 -9.47 6.21
N ARG A 112 3.99 -10.07 6.58
CA ARG A 112 2.69 -9.36 6.65
C ARG A 112 2.72 -8.23 7.68
N ILE A 113 3.26 -8.49 8.88
CA ILE A 113 3.41 -7.48 9.94
C ILE A 113 4.34 -6.35 9.47
N ALA A 114 5.49 -6.69 8.87
CA ALA A 114 6.42 -5.69 8.34
C ALA A 114 5.76 -4.80 7.29
N LEU A 115 5.03 -5.37 6.33
CA LEU A 115 4.28 -4.61 5.31
C LEU A 115 3.24 -3.68 5.92
N ALA A 116 2.48 -4.16 6.91
CA ALA A 116 1.49 -3.34 7.61
C ALA A 116 2.15 -2.17 8.36
N THR A 117 3.28 -2.40 9.03
CA THR A 117 4.01 -1.33 9.74
C THR A 117 4.57 -0.29 8.80
N VAL A 118 5.10 -0.70 7.64
CA VAL A 118 5.62 0.23 6.62
C VAL A 118 4.49 1.04 5.99
N ALA A 119 3.35 0.41 5.68
CA ALA A 119 2.18 1.11 5.15
C ALA A 119 1.64 2.15 6.14
N MET A 120 1.53 1.78 7.43
CA MET A 120 1.10 2.71 8.48
C MET A 120 2.09 3.87 8.66
N ALA A 121 3.39 3.60 8.65
CA ALA A 121 4.41 4.65 8.73
C ALA A 121 4.32 5.62 7.53
N ALA A 122 4.10 5.09 6.31
CA ALA A 122 3.92 5.92 5.11
C ALA A 122 2.67 6.81 5.22
N VAL A 123 1.54 6.28 5.70
CA VAL A 123 0.31 7.06 5.93
C VAL A 123 0.53 8.15 6.97
N VAL A 124 1.23 7.85 8.07
CA VAL A 124 1.57 8.85 9.10
C VAL A 124 2.49 9.93 8.53
N ILE A 125 3.52 9.57 7.75
CA ILE A 125 4.41 10.55 7.10
C ILE A 125 3.62 11.44 6.14
N VAL A 126 2.71 10.88 5.34
CA VAL A 126 1.84 11.66 4.45
C VAL A 126 0.90 12.56 5.25
N ALA A 127 0.29 12.07 6.32
CA ALA A 127 -0.58 12.88 7.18
C ALA A 127 0.18 14.01 7.87
N LEU A 128 1.39 13.74 8.37
CA LEU A 128 2.28 14.76 8.94
C LEU A 128 2.73 15.76 7.88
N PHE A 129 3.04 15.30 6.66
CA PHE A 129 3.40 16.19 5.55
C PHE A 129 2.23 17.07 5.11
N LEU A 130 1.03 16.51 4.99
CA LEU A 130 -0.20 17.25 4.66
C LEU A 130 -0.56 18.21 5.80
N GLY A 131 -0.51 17.76 7.05
CA GLY A 131 -0.71 18.58 8.24
C GLY A 131 0.31 19.72 8.33
N TYR A 132 1.58 19.43 8.08
CA TYR A 132 2.64 20.44 7.99
C TYR A 132 2.38 21.42 6.84
N ARG A 133 1.97 20.96 5.66
CA ARG A 133 1.61 21.84 4.53
C ARG A 133 0.38 22.70 4.82
N MET A 134 -0.60 22.17 5.54
CA MET A 134 -1.79 22.92 5.95
C MET A 134 -1.47 23.93 7.05
N MET A 135 -0.60 23.60 8.01
CA MET A 135 -0.13 24.53 9.03
C MET A 135 0.75 25.61 8.41
N LYS A 136 1.67 25.28 7.49
CA LYS A 136 2.47 26.27 6.76
C LYS A 136 1.62 27.07 5.77
N GLY A 137 0.54 26.50 5.25
CA GLY A 137 -0.47 27.19 4.43
C GLY A 137 -1.32 28.16 5.25
N LYS A 138 -1.68 27.81 6.49
CA LYS A 138 -2.33 28.69 7.47
C LYS A 138 -1.38 29.72 8.08
N GLN A 139 -0.11 29.38 8.27
CA GLN A 139 0.92 30.32 8.70
C GLN A 139 1.23 31.30 7.58
N LYS A 140 1.23 30.82 6.31
CA LYS A 140 1.21 31.68 5.13
C LYS A 140 -0.09 32.48 5.03
N HIS A 141 -1.28 31.97 5.38
CA HIS A 141 -2.51 32.78 5.42
C HIS A 141 -2.61 33.69 6.66
N SER A 142 -1.88 33.46 7.74
CA SER A 142 -1.82 34.34 8.92
C SER A 142 -0.79 35.44 8.66
N LEU A 143 0.37 35.10 8.08
CA LEU A 143 1.35 36.07 7.58
C LEU A 143 0.81 36.83 6.36
N TRP A 144 0.03 36.20 5.48
CA TRP A 144 -0.64 36.87 4.35
C TRP A 144 -1.96 37.53 4.72
N ALA A 145 -2.63 37.21 5.84
CA ALA A 145 -3.78 38.01 6.30
C ALA A 145 -3.33 39.25 7.08
N GLU A 146 -2.17 39.19 7.75
CA GLU A 146 -1.50 40.40 8.27
C GLU A 146 -0.76 41.19 7.17
N ASP A 147 -0.28 40.55 6.09
CA ASP A 147 0.28 41.25 4.93
C ASP A 147 -0.77 41.66 3.86
N GLU A 148 -1.97 41.06 3.75
CA GLU A 148 -3.02 41.48 2.79
C GLU A 148 -3.68 42.79 3.22
N MET A 149 -3.76 43.05 4.52
CA MET A 149 -4.19 44.36 5.01
C MET A 149 -3.11 45.44 4.82
N GLU A 150 -1.85 45.05 4.59
CA GLU A 150 -0.72 45.94 4.27
C GLU A 150 -0.46 46.07 2.76
N ALA A 151 -0.82 45.09 1.93
CA ALA A 151 -0.61 45.14 0.47
C ALA A 151 -1.42 46.28 -0.17
N ALA A 152 -2.60 46.60 0.35
CA ALA A 152 -3.39 47.75 -0.07
C ALA A 152 -2.75 49.11 0.31
N ASN A 153 -1.82 49.14 1.27
CA ASN A 153 -1.11 50.36 1.70
C ASN A 153 0.29 50.50 1.07
N THR A 154 0.83 49.46 0.42
CA THR A 154 2.20 49.53 -0.12
C THR A 154 2.38 50.47 -1.32
N ALA A 155 1.31 50.82 -2.04
CA ALA A 155 1.41 51.67 -3.23
C ALA A 155 1.30 53.18 -2.93
N GLU A 156 0.57 53.58 -1.88
CA GLU A 156 0.33 55.01 -1.61
C GLU A 156 1.51 55.71 -0.92
N ASP A 157 2.34 54.98 -0.16
CA ASP A 157 3.46 55.56 0.61
C ASP A 157 4.87 55.29 0.02
N LEU A 158 4.97 54.71 -1.18
CA LEU A 158 6.27 54.48 -1.82
C LEU A 158 6.85 55.78 -2.41
N LYS A 159 7.90 56.31 -1.78
CA LYS A 159 8.65 57.48 -2.26
C LYS A 159 9.95 57.06 -2.92
N LEU A 160 10.13 57.38 -4.20
CA LEU A 160 11.42 57.22 -4.90
C LEU A 160 12.35 58.37 -4.50
N LEU A 161 13.55 58.06 -4.01
CA LEU A 161 14.50 59.05 -3.50
C LEU A 161 15.62 59.31 -4.51
N GLU A 162 16.63 58.44 -4.56
CA GLU A 162 17.83 58.63 -5.37
C GLU A 162 18.06 57.45 -6.32
N LEU A 163 18.63 57.73 -7.49
CA LEU A 163 19.03 56.68 -8.41
C LEU A 163 20.33 56.03 -7.93
N ILE A 164 20.29 54.74 -7.61
CA ILE A 164 21.44 53.98 -7.11
C ILE A 164 22.07 53.07 -8.17
N GLY A 165 21.39 52.80 -9.28
CA GLY A 165 21.97 52.00 -10.35
C GLY A 165 21.16 51.99 -11.65
N ARG A 166 21.84 51.69 -12.76
CA ARG A 166 21.19 51.41 -14.05
C ARG A 166 21.62 50.03 -14.53
N GLY A 167 20.65 49.14 -14.66
CA GLY A 167 20.84 47.81 -15.25
C GLY A 167 20.46 47.77 -16.72
N ARG A 168 20.67 46.61 -17.36
CA ARG A 168 20.31 46.39 -18.77
C ARG A 168 18.81 46.54 -19.05
N TYR A 169 17.96 46.12 -18.11
CA TYR A 169 16.52 46.01 -18.30
C TYR A 169 15.71 47.02 -17.47
N GLY A 170 16.39 47.83 -16.67
CA GLY A 170 15.70 48.69 -15.72
C GLY A 170 16.67 49.56 -14.92
N THR A 171 16.09 50.44 -14.12
CA THR A 171 16.85 51.37 -13.25
C THR A 171 16.49 51.10 -11.81
N VAL A 172 17.47 51.20 -10.92
CA VAL A 172 17.32 50.91 -9.49
C VAL A 172 17.45 52.22 -8.73
N PHE A 173 16.45 52.50 -7.93
CA PHE A 173 16.39 53.66 -7.04
C PHE A 173 16.42 53.19 -5.59
N ARG A 174 17.00 53.98 -4.72
CA ARG A 174 16.66 53.92 -3.29
C ARG A 174 15.31 54.61 -3.12
N GLY A 175 14.42 53.99 -2.38
CA GLY A 175 13.11 54.51 -2.02
C GLY A 175 12.87 54.41 -0.52
N SER A 176 11.75 54.99 -0.09
CA SER A 176 11.20 54.84 1.25
C SER A 176 9.80 54.26 1.14
N LEU A 177 9.52 53.19 1.88
CA LEU A 177 8.21 52.56 2.01
C LEU A 177 7.89 52.45 3.49
N ASN A 178 6.84 53.14 3.96
CA ASN A 178 6.47 53.18 5.40
C ASN A 178 7.68 53.53 6.29
N GLU A 179 8.44 54.56 5.92
CA GLU A 179 9.69 55.01 6.58
C GLU A 179 10.87 54.01 6.55
N ARG A 180 10.76 52.87 5.85
CA ARG A 180 11.86 51.91 5.64
C ARG A 180 12.57 52.15 4.32
N CYS A 181 13.91 52.13 4.33
CA CYS A 181 14.70 52.20 3.10
C CYS A 181 14.57 50.92 2.28
N VAL A 182 14.23 51.07 0.99
CA VAL A 182 14.04 49.97 0.05
C VAL A 182 14.78 50.24 -1.26
N ALA A 183 15.16 49.19 -1.98
CA ALA A 183 15.66 49.28 -3.34
C ALA A 183 14.49 49.00 -4.30
N VAL A 184 14.20 49.95 -5.19
CA VAL A 184 13.10 49.88 -6.15
C VAL A 184 13.69 49.75 -7.55
N LYS A 185 13.50 48.60 -8.17
CA LYS A 185 13.89 48.37 -9.56
C LYS A 185 12.71 48.61 -10.48
N LEU A 186 12.80 49.64 -11.32
CA LEU A 186 11.81 50.01 -12.31
C LEU A 186 12.13 49.44 -13.69
N PHE A 187 11.10 48.89 -14.32
CA PHE A 187 11.11 48.38 -15.68
C PHE A 187 10.10 49.17 -16.51
N SER A 188 10.53 49.57 -17.71
CA SER A 188 9.62 50.16 -18.69
C SER A 188 8.65 49.12 -19.26
N SER A 189 7.58 49.59 -19.89
CA SER A 189 6.62 48.74 -20.61
C SER A 189 7.29 47.78 -21.60
N ALA A 190 8.35 48.22 -22.29
CA ALA A 190 9.12 47.40 -23.23
C ALA A 190 9.84 46.21 -22.57
N ASN A 191 10.18 46.33 -21.29
CA ASN A 191 10.92 45.31 -20.54
C ASN A 191 10.03 44.43 -19.65
N ARG A 192 8.71 44.38 -19.92
CA ARG A 192 7.74 43.54 -19.19
C ARG A 192 8.18 42.08 -19.01
N GLN A 193 8.77 41.48 -20.03
CA GLN A 193 9.23 40.09 -19.94
C GLN A 193 10.38 39.93 -18.94
N SER A 194 11.29 40.92 -18.88
CA SER A 194 12.41 40.92 -17.93
C SER A 194 11.89 41.04 -16.50
N PHE A 195 10.90 41.91 -16.28
CA PHE A 195 10.18 42.00 -15.00
C PHE A 195 9.54 40.66 -14.60
N THR A 196 8.79 40.03 -15.51
CA THR A 196 8.13 38.73 -15.24
C THR A 196 9.15 37.65 -14.87
N ASN A 197 10.28 37.59 -15.58
CA ASN A 197 11.34 36.62 -15.31
C ASN A 197 11.99 36.87 -13.94
N GLU A 198 12.28 38.13 -13.61
CA GLU A 198 12.93 38.46 -12.36
C GLU A 198 11.98 38.25 -11.16
N ARG A 199 10.71 38.61 -11.31
CA ARG A 199 9.65 38.31 -10.33
C ARG A 199 9.51 36.80 -10.10
N SER A 200 9.57 35.98 -11.15
CA SER A 200 9.41 34.52 -11.01
C SER A 200 10.61 33.88 -10.30
N ILE A 201 11.83 34.39 -10.53
CA ILE A 201 13.03 33.97 -9.81
C ILE A 201 12.90 34.31 -8.33
N TYR A 202 12.62 35.56 -7.98
CA TYR A 202 12.47 35.96 -6.57
C TYR A 202 11.27 35.30 -5.84
N GLY A 203 10.29 34.80 -6.59
CA GLY A 203 9.17 34.02 -6.06
C GLY A 203 9.53 32.58 -5.64
N LEU A 204 10.75 32.10 -5.92
CA LEU A 204 11.17 30.74 -5.55
C LEU A 204 11.36 30.64 -4.02
N PRO A 205 10.70 29.67 -3.33
CA PRO A 205 10.76 29.55 -1.87
C PRO A 205 12.18 29.42 -1.30
N LEU A 206 13.10 28.82 -2.05
CA LEU A 206 14.49 28.64 -1.62
C LEU A 206 15.31 29.93 -1.66
N LEU A 207 14.96 30.89 -2.55
CA LEU A 207 15.67 32.16 -2.66
C LEU A 207 15.19 33.18 -1.61
N GLN A 208 13.92 33.09 -1.21
CA GLN A 208 13.34 33.97 -0.19
C GLN A 208 13.90 33.75 1.22
N LEU A 209 14.46 32.56 1.50
CA LEU A 209 15.01 32.19 2.81
C LEU A 209 16.54 32.29 2.89
N HIS A 210 17.22 32.75 1.83
CA HIS A 210 18.66 32.68 1.76
C HIS A 210 19.34 34.01 2.13
N ASP A 211 20.20 34.00 3.13
CA ASP A 211 20.81 35.21 3.71
C ASP A 211 21.71 35.99 2.74
N ASN A 212 22.32 35.32 1.75
CA ASN A 212 23.20 35.97 0.76
C ASN A 212 22.48 36.36 -0.54
N ILE A 213 21.15 36.41 -0.55
CA ILE A 213 20.35 36.84 -1.70
C ILE A 213 19.51 38.03 -1.26
N ALA A 214 19.45 39.06 -2.11
CA ALA A 214 18.66 40.26 -1.83
C ALA A 214 17.21 39.89 -1.51
N ARG A 215 16.74 40.33 -0.33
CA ARG A 215 15.41 39.99 0.15
C ARG A 215 14.34 40.67 -0.70
N PHE A 216 13.54 39.86 -1.38
CA PHE A 216 12.37 40.32 -2.13
C PHE A 216 11.26 40.75 -1.17
N LEU A 217 10.68 41.92 -1.41
CA LEU A 217 9.58 42.48 -0.61
C LEU A 217 8.26 42.35 -1.37
N ALA A 218 8.19 42.95 -2.55
CA ALA A 218 6.97 43.04 -3.34
C ALA A 218 7.30 43.25 -4.82
N ALA A 219 6.31 43.00 -5.68
CA ALA A 219 6.34 43.39 -7.07
C ALA A 219 4.98 43.95 -7.47
N ASP A 220 5.00 45.07 -8.18
CA ASP A 220 3.79 45.81 -8.52
C ASP A 220 3.81 46.31 -9.96
N GLU A 221 2.63 46.67 -10.49
CA GLU A 221 2.42 47.27 -11.80
C GLU A 221 1.65 48.58 -11.61
N ARG A 222 2.24 49.69 -12.05
CA ARG A 222 1.62 51.02 -11.98
C ARG A 222 1.53 51.66 -13.34
N THR A 223 0.68 52.66 -13.46
CA THR A 223 0.65 53.53 -14.63
C THR A 223 1.42 54.81 -14.33
N ASN A 224 2.37 55.17 -15.18
CA ASN A 224 3.12 56.42 -15.02
C ASN A 224 2.29 57.64 -15.49
N ALA A 225 2.83 58.84 -15.27
CA ALA A 225 2.15 60.10 -15.64
C ALA A 225 1.82 60.22 -17.14
N GLU A 226 2.50 59.45 -18.00
CA GLU A 226 2.30 59.42 -19.45
C GLU A 226 1.26 58.36 -19.89
N GLY A 227 0.60 57.69 -18.94
CA GLY A 227 -0.37 56.63 -19.23
C GLY A 227 0.24 55.30 -19.65
N ARG A 228 1.55 55.11 -19.49
CA ARG A 228 2.25 53.87 -19.81
C ARG A 228 2.42 53.00 -18.57
N ALA A 229 2.29 51.69 -18.74
CA ALA A 229 2.60 50.74 -17.68
C ALA A 229 4.09 50.77 -17.31
N GLU A 230 4.37 50.83 -16.02
CA GLU A 230 5.66 50.66 -15.38
C GLU A 230 5.57 49.52 -14.37
N PHE A 231 6.60 48.69 -14.33
CA PHE A 231 6.66 47.56 -13.40
C PHE A 231 7.76 47.79 -12.38
N LEU A 232 7.51 47.40 -11.13
CA LEU A 232 8.42 47.63 -10.01
C LEU A 232 8.70 46.34 -9.27
N ILE A 233 9.96 46.12 -8.89
CA ILE A 233 10.35 45.12 -7.90
C ILE A 233 10.95 45.86 -6.70
N LEU A 234 10.39 45.61 -5.53
CA LEU A 234 10.85 46.15 -4.25
C LEU A 234 11.70 45.10 -3.54
N MET A 235 12.89 45.51 -3.12
CA MET A 235 13.86 44.70 -2.38
C MET A 235 14.34 45.46 -1.16
N GLU A 236 14.89 44.74 -0.19
CA GLU A 236 15.62 45.35 0.92
C GLU A 236 16.82 46.16 0.40
N TYR A 237 17.01 47.36 0.95
CA TYR A 237 18.17 48.19 0.64
C TYR A 237 19.32 47.86 1.59
N TYR A 238 20.52 47.66 1.03
CA TYR A 238 21.76 47.44 1.76
C TYR A 238 22.68 48.64 1.50
N PRO A 239 23.03 49.43 2.54
CA PRO A 239 23.83 50.65 2.40
C PRO A 239 25.31 50.38 2.06
#